data_AF-A0A2Y9KIN9-F1
#
_entry.id   AF-A0A2Y9KIN9-F1
#
_cell.length_a   1.000
_cell.length_b   1.000
_cell.length_c   1.000
_cell.angle_alpha   90.00
_cell.angle_beta   90.00
_cell.angle_gamma   90.00
#
_symmetry.space_group_name_H-M   'P 1'
#
loop_
_entity.id
_entity.type
_entity.pdbx_description
1 polymer ?
#
loop_
_entity_poly.entity_id
_entity_poly.type
_entity_poly.pdbx_seq_one_letter_code
_entity_poly.pdbx_strand_id
1 'polypeptide(L)'
;MAAAAASLFRLSGLLGRSGAQLRRPMSSGAHGEEGSALPGVGVSMLNVFLKSHHGEHERPEFVAYPHLRIRSKPFPWGDGNHTLFHNSQVNPLPTGYEDE
;
A
#
# COMPACT_ATOMS: atom_id res chain seq x y z
N MET A 1 34.84 1.81 -55.63
CA MET A 1 34.74 0.56 -56.41
C MET A 1 34.19 -0.50 -55.47
N ALA A 2 32.88 -0.79 -55.57
CA ALA A 2 32.32 -1.98 -56.26
C ALA A 2 32.39 -3.22 -55.34
N ALA A 3 31.37 -4.06 -55.16
CA ALA A 3 30.01 -4.13 -55.68
C ALA A 3 29.17 -5.01 -54.71
N ALA A 4 27.85 -4.92 -54.85
CA ALA A 4 26.84 -5.63 -54.08
C ALA A 4 26.77 -7.15 -54.40
N ALA A 5 26.15 -7.92 -53.50
CA ALA A 5 25.27 -9.03 -53.87
C ALA A 5 24.28 -9.34 -52.74
N ALA A 6 22.99 -9.10 -53.02
CA ALA A 6 21.86 -9.59 -52.25
C ALA A 6 21.33 -10.89 -52.87
N SER A 7 20.87 -11.84 -52.07
CA SER A 7 19.93 -12.91 -52.44
C SER A 7 19.33 -13.52 -51.17
N LEU A 8 18.13 -13.09 -50.77
CA LEU A 8 16.80 -13.68 -51.06
C LEU A 8 16.50 -15.00 -50.33
N PHE A 9 15.72 -14.86 -49.26
CA PHE A 9 14.49 -15.61 -48.95
C PHE A 9 14.45 -17.14 -49.15
N ARG A 10 14.28 -17.87 -48.05
CA ARG A 10 13.30 -18.97 -47.99
C ARG A 10 12.52 -18.93 -46.68
N LEU A 11 11.20 -18.89 -46.86
CA LEU A 11 10.15 -18.96 -45.86
C LEU A 11 10.20 -20.28 -45.09
N SER A 12 9.84 -20.24 -43.81
CA SER A 12 8.86 -21.20 -43.29
C SER A 12 8.20 -20.63 -42.05
N GLY A 13 7.10 -19.91 -42.27
CA GLY A 13 6.07 -19.78 -41.25
C GLY A 13 5.29 -21.09 -41.23
N LEU A 14 5.23 -21.73 -40.07
CA LEU A 14 4.14 -22.63 -39.75
C LEU A 14 4.06 -22.80 -38.23
N LEU A 15 2.82 -22.72 -37.79
CA LEU A 15 2.34 -22.94 -36.44
C LEU A 15 2.43 -21.76 -35.48
N GLY A 16 1.55 -20.81 -35.77
CA GLY A 16 0.75 -20.20 -34.73
C GLY A 16 0.34 -21.23 -33.68
N ARG A 17 0.69 -20.93 -32.43
CA ARG A 17 -0.04 -21.41 -31.26
C ARG A 17 -0.54 -20.18 -30.53
N SER A 18 -1.67 -19.68 -31.01
CA SER A 18 -2.73 -19.22 -30.12
C SER A 18 -3.03 -20.37 -29.15
N GLY A 19 -2.29 -20.43 -28.06
CA GLY A 19 -2.62 -21.22 -26.90
C GLY A 19 -2.99 -20.20 -25.84
N ALA A 20 -4.27 -20.15 -25.51
CA ALA A 20 -4.85 -19.33 -24.46
C ALA A 20 -3.86 -19.06 -23.32
N GLN A 21 -3.87 -17.83 -22.80
CA GLN A 21 -3.56 -17.57 -21.39
C GLN A 21 -4.15 -18.74 -20.60
N LEU A 22 -3.29 -19.70 -20.25
CA LEU A 22 -3.67 -20.85 -19.46
C LEU A 22 -3.94 -20.21 -18.12
N ARG A 23 -5.21 -19.83 -17.94
CA ARG A 23 -5.88 -19.50 -16.70
C ARG A 23 -5.19 -20.34 -15.67
N ARG A 24 -4.25 -19.72 -14.93
CA ARG A 24 -3.50 -20.39 -13.88
C ARG A 24 -4.60 -21.04 -13.06
N PRO A 25 -4.68 -22.38 -12.98
CA PRO A 25 -5.59 -22.95 -12.03
C PRO A 25 -5.06 -22.43 -10.71
N MET A 26 -5.85 -21.57 -10.05
CA MET A 26 -5.67 -21.39 -8.62
C MET A 26 -5.88 -22.80 -8.09
N SER A 27 -4.76 -23.48 -7.84
CA SER A 27 -4.74 -24.76 -7.18
C SER A 27 -5.30 -24.47 -5.81
N SER A 28 -6.61 -24.63 -5.66
CA SER A 28 -7.26 -24.81 -4.38
C SER A 28 -6.86 -26.21 -3.92
N GLY A 29 -5.58 -26.36 -3.62
CA GLY A 29 -5.05 -27.50 -2.90
C GLY A 29 -5.59 -27.40 -1.48
N ALA A 30 -6.75 -27.99 -1.26
CA ALA A 30 -7.13 -28.45 0.07
C ALA A 30 -6.22 -29.65 0.38
N HIS A 31 -4.97 -29.38 0.70
CA HIS A 31 -4.05 -30.32 1.30
C HIS A 31 -3.60 -29.68 2.60
N GLY A 32 -4.02 -30.28 3.72
CA GLY A 32 -3.63 -29.85 5.06
C GLY A 32 -2.12 -29.86 5.18
N GLU A 33 -1.55 -28.67 5.18
CA GLU A 33 -0.29 -28.39 5.83
C GLU A 33 -0.62 -27.29 6.83
N GLU A 34 -0.61 -27.62 8.11
CA GLU A 34 -0.50 -26.65 9.19
C GLU A 34 0.89 -25.98 9.10
N GLY A 35 1.14 -25.30 7.98
CA GLY A 35 2.22 -24.35 7.83
C GLY A 35 1.85 -23.18 8.72
N SER A 36 2.22 -23.29 10.00
CA SER A 36 2.06 -22.30 11.05
C SER A 36 2.03 -20.90 10.46
N ALA A 37 0.93 -20.17 10.59
CA ALA A 37 0.85 -18.78 10.11
C ALA A 37 1.81 -17.83 10.90
N LEU A 38 2.39 -18.35 11.99
CA LEU A 38 3.21 -17.62 12.94
C LEU A 38 4.51 -17.04 12.35
N PRO A 39 5.28 -17.71 11.47
CA PRO A 39 6.47 -17.12 10.86
C PRO A 39 6.14 -15.95 9.94
N GLY A 40 5.03 -16.05 9.17
CA GLY A 40 4.57 -14.95 8.32
C GLY A 40 4.16 -13.72 9.12
N VAL A 41 3.36 -13.92 10.19
CA VAL A 41 2.99 -12.85 11.13
C VAL A 41 4.25 -12.27 11.80
N GLY A 42 5.19 -13.12 12.22
CA GLY A 42 6.44 -12.69 12.87
C GLY A 42 7.30 -11.80 11.98
N VAL A 43 7.48 -12.16 10.70
CA VAL A 43 8.23 -11.33 9.73
C VAL A 43 7.52 -9.99 9.50
N SER A 44 6.19 -10.00 9.35
CA SER A 44 5.42 -8.76 9.16
C SER A 44 5.51 -7.82 10.37
N MET A 45 5.46 -8.37 11.59
CA MET A 45 5.58 -7.62 12.85
C MET A 45 6.98 -7.03 13.00
N LEU A 46 8.03 -7.83 12.73
CA LEU A 46 9.42 -7.36 12.77
C LEU A 46 9.67 -6.22 11.79
N ASN A 47 9.12 -6.32 10.57
CA ASN A 47 9.25 -5.26 9.56
C ASN A 47 8.62 -3.93 10.04
N VAL A 48 7.39 -3.96 10.57
CA VAL A 48 6.76 -2.75 11.10
C VAL A 48 7.51 -2.21 12.31
N PHE A 49 7.94 -3.08 13.23
CA PHE A 49 8.70 -2.70 14.43
C PHE A 49 10.01 -1.98 14.09
N LEU A 50 10.80 -2.52 13.15
CA LEU A 50 12.04 -1.87 12.71
C LEU A 50 11.74 -0.52 12.03
N LYS A 51 10.68 -0.44 11.21
CA LYS A 51 10.29 0.81 10.54
C LYS A 51 9.78 1.87 11.53
N SER A 52 9.06 1.48 12.59
CA SER A 52 8.58 2.43 13.60
C SER A 52 9.69 3.02 14.46
N HIS A 53 10.78 2.28 14.70
CA HIS A 53 11.93 2.79 15.45
C HIS A 53 12.80 3.78 14.66
N HIS A 54 12.76 3.74 13.33
CA HIS A 54 13.57 4.61 12.46
C HIS A 54 12.78 5.75 11.82
N GLY A 55 11.46 5.80 12.02
CA GLY A 55 10.57 6.75 11.37
C GLY A 55 9.88 7.66 12.37
N GLU A 56 10.61 8.65 12.89
CA GLU A 56 9.98 9.88 13.37
C GLU A 56 9.30 10.50 12.13
N HIS A 57 8.01 10.25 11.94
CA HIS A 57 7.24 10.98 10.94
C HIS A 57 7.16 12.42 11.44
N GLU A 58 7.86 13.33 10.76
CA GLU A 58 7.74 14.75 11.06
C GLU A 58 6.28 15.15 11.02
N ARG A 59 5.85 15.81 12.08
CA ARG A 59 4.48 16.31 12.21
C ARG A 59 4.22 17.31 11.07
N PRO A 60 3.20 17.07 10.23
CA PRO A 60 2.91 17.99 9.14
C PRO A 60 2.41 19.34 9.68
N GLU A 61 2.74 20.42 9.00
CA GLU A 61 2.21 21.75 9.31
C GLU A 61 0.68 21.76 9.29
N PHE A 62 0.06 22.53 10.19
CA PHE A 62 -1.38 22.61 10.27
C PHE A 62 -1.96 23.40 9.10
N VAL A 63 -2.82 22.73 8.31
CA VAL A 63 -3.65 23.37 7.29
C VAL A 63 -5.13 23.11 7.60
N ALA A 64 -5.90 24.19 7.76
CA ALA A 64 -7.32 24.16 8.08
C ALA A 64 -8.19 23.77 6.86
N TYR A 65 -8.01 22.55 6.37
CA TYR A 65 -8.83 22.02 5.29
C TYR A 65 -10.31 21.96 5.69
N PRO A 66 -11.25 22.48 4.87
CA PRO A 66 -12.66 22.58 5.25
C PRO A 66 -13.37 21.22 5.38
N HIS A 67 -12.78 20.16 4.84
CA HIS A 67 -13.32 18.79 4.89
C HIS A 67 -12.72 17.95 6.02
N LEU A 68 -11.72 18.46 6.75
CA LEU A 68 -11.12 17.80 7.90
C LEU A 68 -11.61 18.44 9.20
N ARG A 69 -11.53 17.70 10.31
CA ARG A 69 -11.83 18.20 11.67
C ARG A 69 -13.22 18.83 11.78
N ILE A 70 -14.20 18.25 11.08
CA ILE A 70 -15.58 18.73 11.07
C ILE A 70 -16.17 18.60 12.48
N ARG A 71 -16.81 19.69 12.94
CA ARG A 71 -17.51 19.79 14.22
C ARG A 71 -18.90 20.40 13.99
N SER A 72 -19.85 19.58 13.54
CA SER A 72 -21.24 20.01 13.38
C SER A 72 -22.03 20.01 14.70
N LYS A 73 -21.66 19.10 15.61
CA LYS A 73 -22.18 19.00 16.99
C LYS A 73 -21.02 18.61 17.91
N PRO A 74 -20.96 19.13 19.16
CA PRO A 74 -19.95 18.71 20.13
C PRO A 74 -20.05 17.21 20.46
N PHE A 75 -18.92 16.60 20.79
CA PHE A 75 -18.89 15.23 21.30
C PHE A 75 -19.56 15.12 22.68
N PRO A 76 -20.15 13.97 23.03
CA PRO A 76 -20.82 13.76 24.31
C PRO A 76 -19.85 13.48 25.49
N TRP A 77 -18.58 13.88 25.41
CA TRP A 77 -17.57 13.70 26.44
C TRP A 77 -16.60 14.89 26.47
N GLY A 78 -15.85 15.02 27.58
CA GLY A 78 -14.81 16.03 27.73
C GLY A 78 -15.35 17.45 27.49
N ASP A 79 -14.63 18.20 26.66
CA ASP A 79 -14.98 19.56 26.22
C ASP A 79 -15.83 19.58 24.94
N GLY A 80 -16.19 18.41 24.40
CA GLY A 80 -16.92 18.27 23.15
C GLY A 80 -16.10 18.54 21.89
N ASN A 81 -14.81 18.89 21.99
CA ASN A 81 -13.95 19.20 20.85
C ASN A 81 -12.84 18.17 20.61
N HIS A 82 -12.49 17.36 21.62
CA HIS A 82 -11.48 16.30 21.49
C HIS A 82 -12.10 14.95 21.11
N THR A 83 -11.46 14.24 20.18
CA THR A 83 -11.90 12.89 19.79
C THR A 83 -11.67 11.87 20.91
N LEU A 84 -12.32 10.71 20.85
CA LEU A 84 -12.21 9.68 21.91
C LEU A 84 -10.76 9.18 22.10
N PHE A 85 -10.01 9.04 21.00
CA PHE A 85 -8.60 8.66 21.00
C PHE A 85 -7.75 9.84 20.54
N HIS A 86 -7.86 10.95 21.28
CA HIS A 86 -7.09 12.15 21.00
C HIS A 86 -5.62 11.97 21.38
N ASN A 87 -4.73 12.52 20.55
CA ASN A 87 -3.29 12.56 20.79
C ASN A 87 -2.80 13.95 20.40
N SER A 88 -2.44 14.77 21.38
CA SER A 88 -2.06 16.18 21.19
C SER A 88 -0.91 16.34 20.19
N GLN A 89 0.00 15.37 20.12
CA GLN A 89 1.17 15.42 19.26
C GLN A 89 0.84 15.34 17.77
N VAL A 90 -0.22 14.62 17.37
CA VAL A 90 -0.49 14.28 15.96
C VAL A 90 -1.89 14.65 15.49
N ASN A 91 -2.82 14.90 16.42
CA ASN A 91 -4.22 15.20 16.11
C ASN A 91 -4.50 16.67 16.42
N PRO A 92 -4.39 17.60 15.44
CA PRO A 92 -4.71 19.00 15.69
C PRO A 92 -6.22 19.22 15.77
N LEU A 93 -6.60 20.19 16.59
CA LEU A 93 -7.94 20.72 16.71
C LEU A 93 -8.33 21.53 15.46
N PRO A 94 -9.60 21.93 15.29
CA PRO A 94 -10.00 22.83 14.20
C PRO A 94 -9.20 24.15 14.16
N THR A 95 -8.57 24.53 15.28
CA THR A 95 -7.77 25.75 15.43
C THR A 95 -6.27 25.56 15.26
N GLY A 96 -5.75 24.34 15.25
CA GLY A 96 -4.30 24.07 15.23
C GLY A 96 -3.87 22.92 16.13
N TYR A 97 -2.56 22.69 16.23
CA TYR A 97 -1.99 21.85 17.29
C TYR A 97 -2.12 22.55 18.65
N GLU A 98 -2.07 21.79 19.74
CA GLU A 98 -2.31 22.35 21.09
C GLU A 98 -1.06 23.01 21.69
N ASP A 99 0.11 22.63 21.20
CA ASP A 99 1.42 23.07 21.64
C ASP A 99 2.00 24.23 20.80
N GLU A 100 1.20 24.77 19.86
CA GLU A 100 1.46 25.99 19.07
C GLU A 100 0.55 27.13 19.51
#